data_AF-A0A920UZ80-F1
#
_entry.id   AF-A0A920UZ80-F1
#
_cell.length_a   1.000
_cell.length_b   1.000
_cell.length_c   1.000
_cell.angle_alpha   90.00
_cell.angle_beta   90.00
_cell.angle_gamma   90.00
#
_symmetry.space_group_name_H-M   'P 1'
#
loop_
_entity.id
_entity.type
_entity.pdbx_description
1 polymer ?
#
loop_
_entity_poly.entity_id
_entity_poly.type
_entity_poly.pdbx_seq_one_letter_code
_entity_poly.pdbx_strand_id
1 'polypeptide(L)'
;MSSNSGNTFSELLDANREQLESLYASVNIESPRADPHGKGAEVKVVRLTEETRDHLDDPIQWLEQHYGEKWRHEIRDRRVEGDEILVLVRLELPAFGIRKSQFGRAPLMRRSNNMPALADDGEMSVEREACEAAVRDALTRCIELL
;
A
#
# COMPACT_ATOMS: atom_id res chain seq x y z
N MET A 1 -27.52 12.39 -42.80
CA MET A 1 -27.22 13.10 -41.54
C MET A 1 -26.99 12.03 -40.49
N SER A 2 -25.72 11.77 -40.15
CA SER A 2 -25.33 10.67 -39.27
C SER A 2 -25.32 11.16 -37.83
N SER A 3 -26.31 10.74 -37.05
CA SER A 3 -26.39 11.01 -35.60
C SER A 3 -25.53 9.98 -34.88
N ASN A 4 -24.30 10.37 -34.56
CA ASN A 4 -23.39 9.59 -33.71
C ASN A 4 -23.83 9.82 -32.25
N SER A 5 -24.82 9.05 -31.80
CA SER A 5 -25.26 9.07 -30.40
C SER A 5 -24.23 8.31 -29.58
N GLY A 6 -23.25 9.05 -29.05
CA GLY A 6 -22.25 8.52 -28.15
C GLY A 6 -22.90 7.80 -26.98
N ASN A 7 -22.36 6.62 -26.66
CA ASN A 7 -22.80 5.77 -25.57
C ASN A 7 -23.10 6.63 -24.34
N THR A 8 -24.33 6.54 -23.86
CA THR A 8 -24.79 7.34 -22.73
C THR A 8 -24.02 6.96 -21.47
N PHE A 9 -23.87 7.88 -20.53
CA PHE A 9 -23.17 7.62 -19.26
C PHE A 9 -23.70 6.37 -18.53
N SER A 10 -25.00 6.07 -18.68
CA SER A 10 -25.60 4.84 -18.15
C SER A 10 -25.00 3.58 -18.77
N GLU A 11 -24.85 3.53 -20.10
CA GLU A 11 -24.27 2.37 -20.79
C GLU A 11 -22.81 2.15 -20.39
N LEU A 12 -22.07 3.20 -20.05
CA LEU A 12 -20.71 3.08 -19.52
C LEU A 12 -20.70 2.50 -18.11
N LEU A 13 -21.65 2.87 -17.25
CA LEU A 13 -21.79 2.30 -15.91
C LEU A 13 -22.21 0.83 -15.98
N ASP A 14 -23.13 0.51 -16.87
CA ASP A 14 -23.62 -0.87 -17.05
C ASP A 14 -22.49 -1.77 -17.61
N ALA A 15 -21.73 -1.29 -18.60
CA ALA A 15 -20.57 -2.01 -19.11
C ALA A 15 -19.47 -2.19 -18.05
N ASN A 16 -19.23 -1.17 -17.22
CA ASN A 16 -18.26 -1.28 -16.13
C ASN A 16 -18.71 -2.28 -15.05
N ARG A 17 -20.01 -2.29 -14.73
CA ARG A 17 -20.62 -3.25 -13.81
C ARG A 17 -20.50 -4.67 -14.33
N GLU A 18 -20.84 -4.91 -15.60
CA GLU A 18 -20.72 -6.24 -16.22
C GLU A 18 -19.26 -6.74 -16.25
N GLN A 19 -18.31 -5.86 -16.53
CA GLN A 19 -16.88 -6.20 -16.45
C GLN A 19 -16.47 -6.58 -15.02
N LEU A 20 -16.95 -5.85 -14.01
CA LEU A 20 -16.69 -6.16 -12.61
C LEU A 20 -17.32 -7.50 -12.21
N GLU A 21 -18.57 -7.74 -12.57
CA GLU A 21 -19.29 -8.99 -12.31
C GLU A 21 -18.62 -10.18 -13.02
N SER A 22 -18.15 -10.00 -14.26
CA SER A 22 -17.36 -11.02 -14.97
C SER A 22 -16.03 -11.31 -14.30
N LEU A 23 -15.35 -10.29 -13.76
CA LEU A 23 -14.13 -10.50 -13.00
C LEU A 23 -14.43 -11.32 -11.74
N TYR A 24 -15.46 -10.96 -10.98
CA TYR A 24 -15.90 -11.72 -9.80
C TYR A 24 -16.40 -13.14 -10.14
N ALA A 25 -17.02 -13.36 -11.30
CA ALA A 25 -17.41 -14.69 -11.76
C ALA A 25 -16.21 -15.54 -12.21
N SER A 26 -15.16 -14.88 -12.74
CA SER A 26 -13.92 -15.56 -13.13
C SER A 26 -13.01 -15.90 -11.94
N VAL A 27 -13.16 -15.20 -10.81
CA VAL A 27 -12.56 -15.62 -9.54
C VAL A 27 -13.55 -16.56 -8.87
N ASN A 28 -13.28 -17.87 -8.89
CA ASN A 28 -14.11 -18.87 -8.21
C ASN A 28 -14.05 -18.68 -6.67
N ILE A 29 -14.68 -17.62 -6.16
CA ILE A 29 -14.94 -17.41 -4.73
C ILE A 29 -16.20 -18.22 -4.42
N GLU A 30 -16.09 -19.53 -4.55
CA GLU A 30 -17.07 -20.43 -3.95
C GLU A 30 -16.89 -20.35 -2.44
N SER A 31 -17.95 -19.90 -1.76
CA SER A 31 -18.09 -20.09 -0.32
C SER A 31 -17.90 -21.59 -0.03
N PRO A 32 -16.94 -21.99 0.81
CA PRO A 32 -16.56 -23.39 0.91
C PRO A 32 -17.65 -24.18 1.61
N ARG A 33 -18.53 -24.82 0.83
CA ARG A 33 -19.09 -26.11 1.21
C ARG A 33 -18.05 -27.16 0.82
N ALA A 34 -17.60 -27.89 1.83
CA ALA A 34 -16.47 -28.80 1.78
C ALA A 34 -16.59 -29.85 0.67
N ASP A 35 -15.55 -29.97 -0.16
CA ASP A 35 -15.27 -31.15 -0.98
C ASP A 35 -13.80 -31.57 -0.75
N PRO A 36 -13.50 -32.88 -0.55
CA PRO A 36 -12.29 -33.32 0.15
C PRO A 36 -11.05 -33.57 -0.75
N HIS A 37 -11.10 -33.29 -2.05
CA HIS A 37 -10.00 -33.63 -2.98
C HIS A 37 -9.69 -32.50 -3.97
N GLY A 38 -8.89 -31.53 -3.53
CA GLY A 38 -8.27 -30.54 -4.41
C GLY A 38 -7.04 -29.95 -3.76
N LYS A 39 -5.84 -30.29 -4.27
CA LYS A 39 -4.58 -29.60 -3.96
C LYS A 39 -4.62 -28.21 -4.62
N GLY A 40 -5.42 -27.30 -4.08
CA GLY A 40 -5.35 -25.87 -4.36
C GLY A 40 -4.29 -25.26 -3.46
N ALA A 41 -3.39 -24.46 -4.02
CA ALA A 41 -2.46 -23.67 -3.24
C ALA A 41 -3.26 -22.78 -2.28
N GLU A 42 -3.10 -23.04 -0.99
CA GLU A 42 -3.79 -22.35 0.10
C GLU A 42 -3.41 -20.87 0.06
N VAL A 43 -4.29 -20.04 -0.49
CA VAL A 43 -4.19 -18.59 -0.31
C VAL A 43 -4.56 -18.31 1.13
N LYS A 44 -3.56 -18.33 2.02
CA LYS A 44 -3.72 -17.83 3.39
C LYS A 44 -3.95 -16.33 3.31
N VAL A 45 -5.22 -15.93 3.38
CA VAL A 45 -5.59 -14.57 3.74
C VAL A 45 -5.25 -14.43 5.22
N VAL A 46 -4.08 -13.86 5.51
CA VAL A 46 -3.66 -13.59 6.89
C VAL A 46 -4.38 -12.33 7.33
N ARG A 47 -5.66 -12.43 7.68
CA ARG A 47 -6.36 -11.29 8.29
C ARG A 47 -5.62 -10.93 9.58
N LEU A 48 -4.94 -9.79 9.62
CA LEU A 48 -4.36 -9.29 10.86
C LEU A 48 -5.47 -9.19 11.90
N THR A 49 -5.27 -9.85 13.04
CA THR A 49 -6.17 -9.74 14.18
C THR A 49 -6.06 -8.33 14.77
N GLU A 50 -7.08 -7.87 15.48
CA GLU A 50 -7.07 -6.55 16.13
C GLU A 50 -5.86 -6.38 17.06
N GLU A 51 -5.37 -7.46 17.69
CA GLU A 51 -4.16 -7.44 18.53
C GLU A 51 -2.89 -7.08 17.75
N THR A 52 -2.88 -7.33 16.44
CA THR A 52 -1.72 -7.01 15.58
C THR A 52 -1.67 -5.53 15.21
N ARG A 53 -2.81 -4.82 15.31
CA ARG A 53 -2.90 -3.36 15.05
C ARG A 53 -2.36 -2.52 16.19
N ASP A 54 -2.55 -2.97 17.43
CA ASP A 54 -2.15 -2.23 18.63
C ASP A 54 -0.65 -2.32 18.95
N HIS A 55 0.11 -3.15 18.21
CA HIS A 55 1.54 -3.40 18.43
C HIS A 55 2.44 -3.05 17.25
N LEU A 56 1.93 -2.27 16.28
CA LEU A 56 2.69 -1.78 15.12
C LEU A 56 3.49 -0.50 15.43
N ASP A 57 4.17 -0.45 16.58
CA ASP A 57 5.00 0.70 16.97
C ASP A 57 6.18 0.90 15.99
N ASP A 58 6.79 -0.19 15.52
CA ASP A 58 7.77 -0.18 14.43
C ASP A 58 7.45 -1.26 13.37
N PRO A 59 6.99 -0.87 12.17
CA PRO A 59 6.65 -1.81 11.11
C PRO A 59 7.85 -2.63 10.61
N ILE A 60 9.08 -2.10 10.70
CA ILE A 60 10.29 -2.82 10.28
C ILE A 60 10.58 -3.94 11.26
N GLN A 61 10.52 -3.65 12.57
CA GLN A 61 10.73 -4.65 13.61
C GLN A 61 9.67 -5.75 13.55
N TRP A 62 8.41 -5.38 13.29
CA TRP A 62 7.33 -6.33 13.11
C TRP A 62 7.59 -7.26 11.91
N LEU A 63 7.97 -6.72 10.75
CA LEU A 63 8.29 -7.52 9.57
C LEU A 63 9.48 -8.45 9.81
N GLU A 64 10.50 -7.99 10.52
CA GLU A 64 11.66 -8.81 10.89
C GLU A 64 11.28 -9.95 11.83
N GLN A 65 10.46 -9.67 12.84
CA GLN A 65 10.02 -10.67 13.80
C GLN A 65 9.12 -11.74 13.16
N HIS A 66 8.25 -11.34 12.21
CA HIS A 66 7.27 -12.22 11.60
C HIS A 66 7.80 -12.98 10.37
N TYR A 67 8.67 -12.37 9.57
CA TYR A 67 9.15 -12.92 8.31
C TYR A 67 10.67 -13.11 8.22
N GLY A 68 11.46 -12.56 9.16
CA GLY A 68 12.93 -12.58 9.13
C GLY A 68 13.45 -12.03 7.80
N GLU A 69 14.40 -12.70 7.17
CA GLU A 69 14.95 -12.27 5.88
C GLU A 69 14.01 -12.46 4.66
N LYS A 70 12.75 -12.90 4.87
CA LYS A 70 11.81 -13.23 3.78
C LYS A 70 10.92 -12.07 3.35
N TRP A 71 11.25 -10.85 3.74
CA TRP A 71 10.59 -9.63 3.30
C TRP A 71 11.59 -8.66 2.69
N ARG A 72 11.12 -7.81 1.78
CA ARG A 72 11.86 -6.66 1.28
C ARG A 72 10.90 -5.54 0.92
N HIS A 73 11.40 -4.32 0.90
CA HIS A 73 10.63 -3.18 0.42
C HIS A 73 11.41 -2.36 -0.60
N GLU A 74 10.68 -1.67 -1.47
CA GLU A 74 11.26 -0.78 -2.48
C GLU A 74 10.45 0.51 -2.56
N ILE A 75 11.14 1.64 -2.57
CA ILE A 75 10.53 2.94 -2.83
C ILE A 75 10.31 3.09 -4.34
N ARG A 76 9.05 3.25 -4.75
CA ARG A 76 8.64 3.37 -6.14
C ARG A 76 8.43 4.81 -6.60
N ASP A 77 8.05 5.67 -5.68
CA ASP A 77 7.85 7.09 -5.91
C ASP A 77 8.14 7.85 -4.61
N ARG A 78 8.68 9.06 -4.74
CA ARG A 78 8.90 10.00 -3.63
C ARG A 78 8.65 11.40 -4.17
N ARG A 79 7.80 12.15 -3.48
CA ARG A 79 7.52 13.54 -3.83
C ARG A 79 7.14 14.36 -2.61
N VAL A 80 7.39 15.66 -2.71
CA VAL A 80 6.99 16.64 -1.71
C VAL A 80 5.69 17.30 -2.18
N GLU A 81 4.64 17.25 -1.35
CA GLU A 81 3.37 17.92 -1.59
C GLU A 81 3.10 18.89 -0.44
N GLY A 82 3.28 20.19 -0.69
CA GLY A 82 3.15 21.23 0.34
C GLY A 82 4.17 21.06 1.46
N ASP A 83 3.66 20.85 2.68
CA ASP A 83 4.44 20.65 3.90
C ASP A 83 4.53 19.16 4.28
N GLU A 84 4.27 18.24 3.36
CA GLU A 84 4.40 16.79 3.57
C GLU A 84 5.26 16.15 2.48
N ILE A 85 5.93 15.05 2.85
CA ILE A 85 6.55 14.12 1.90
C ILE A 85 5.66 12.89 1.77
N LEU A 86 5.41 12.50 0.52
CA LEU A 86 4.69 11.30 0.14
C LEU A 86 5.65 10.30 -0.47
N VAL A 87 5.57 9.05 -0.02
CA VAL A 87 6.41 7.95 -0.50
C VAL A 87 5.53 6.77 -0.86
N LEU A 88 5.66 6.26 -2.09
CA LEU A 88 5.06 5.00 -2.49
C LEU A 88 6.04 3.87 -2.20
N VAL A 89 5.69 2.99 -1.28
CA VAL A 89 6.49 1.80 -0.96
C VAL A 89 5.80 0.56 -1.51
N ARG A 90 6.59 -0.36 -2.06
CA ARG A 90 6.19 -1.71 -2.39
C ARG A 90 6.80 -2.69 -1.39
N LEU A 91 5.95 -3.39 -0.64
CA LEU A 91 6.33 -4.52 0.20
C LEU A 91 6.22 -5.82 -0.60
N GLU A 92 7.26 -6.65 -0.56
CA GLU A 92 7.28 -7.97 -1.18
C GLU A 92 7.65 -9.03 -0.14
N LEU A 93 6.89 -10.12 -0.13
CA LEU A 93 7.14 -11.33 0.66
C LEU A 93 7.30 -12.50 -0.32
N PRO A 94 8.49 -12.69 -0.94
CA PRO A 94 8.65 -13.61 -2.07
C PRO A 94 8.29 -15.06 -1.73
N ALA A 95 8.61 -15.51 -0.51
CA ALA A 95 8.29 -16.86 -0.04
C ALA A 95 6.77 -17.15 0.01
N PHE A 96 5.94 -16.10 0.03
CA PHE A 96 4.49 -16.18 0.12
C PHE A 96 3.79 -15.70 -1.15
N GLY A 97 4.54 -15.24 -2.17
CA GLY A 97 3.98 -14.67 -3.39
C GLY A 97 3.18 -13.37 -3.16
N ILE A 98 3.34 -12.72 -2.00
CA ILE A 98 2.59 -11.51 -1.66
C ILE A 98 3.36 -10.27 -2.11
N ARG A 99 2.65 -9.33 -2.72
CA ARG A 99 3.14 -8.01 -3.07
C ARG A 99 2.06 -6.97 -2.79
N LYS A 100 2.39 -5.96 -1.99
CA LYS A 100 1.50 -4.85 -1.64
C LYS A 100 2.21 -3.53 -1.93
N SER A 101 1.46 -2.50 -2.29
CA SER A 101 2.03 -1.16 -2.53
C SER A 101 1.11 -0.12 -1.94
N GLN A 102 1.66 0.73 -1.08
CA GLN A 102 0.89 1.76 -0.36
C GLN A 102 1.67 3.06 -0.31
N PHE A 103 0.92 4.16 -0.27
CA PHE A 103 1.47 5.47 0.04
C PHE A 103 1.59 5.63 1.54
N GLY A 104 2.72 6.18 1.97
CA GLY A 104 2.90 6.75 3.29
C GLY A 104 3.23 8.22 3.19
N ARG A 105 2.99 8.93 4.28
CA ARG A 105 3.16 10.37 4.38
C ARG A 105 3.83 10.77 5.69
N ALA A 106 4.57 11.86 5.67
CA ALA A 106 5.10 12.48 6.86
C ALA A 106 5.21 14.00 6.69
N PRO A 107 5.02 14.78 7.78
CA PRO A 107 5.19 16.21 7.73
C PRO A 107 6.68 16.60 7.56
N LEU A 108 6.94 17.57 6.70
CA LEU A 108 8.22 18.26 6.56
C LEU A 108 8.23 19.43 7.53
N MET A 109 8.85 19.24 8.69
CA MET A 109 9.02 20.30 9.69
C MET A 109 10.09 21.30 9.23
N ARG A 110 9.76 22.15 8.26
CA ARG A 110 10.61 23.27 7.86
C ARG A 110 10.60 24.29 8.99
N ARG A 111 11.75 24.52 9.62
CA ARG A 111 11.88 25.53 10.66
C ARG A 111 11.45 26.88 10.09
N SER A 112 10.45 27.51 10.71
CA SER A 112 9.96 28.84 10.38
C SER A 112 11.12 29.83 10.18
N ASN A 113 11.08 30.57 9.08
CA ASN A 113 12.12 31.37 8.43
C ASN A 113 12.70 32.58 9.23
N ASN A 114 12.70 32.56 10.57
CA ASN A 114 13.16 33.68 11.40
C ASN A 114 14.56 33.50 12.02
N MET A 115 15.40 32.62 11.49
CA MET A 115 16.78 32.45 11.95
C MET A 115 17.75 32.45 10.76
N PRO A 116 18.74 33.35 10.71
CA PRO A 116 19.65 33.44 9.59
C PRO A 116 20.62 32.24 9.59
N ALA A 117 20.58 31.51 8.48
CA ALA A 117 21.65 30.73 7.87
C ALA A 117 22.77 30.21 8.81
N LEU A 118 22.53 29.05 9.40
CA LEU A 118 23.58 28.06 9.59
C LEU A 118 23.04 26.69 9.11
N ALA A 119 23.68 26.19 8.06
CA ALA A 119 23.69 24.81 7.57
C ALA A 119 22.56 24.33 6.64
N ASP A 120 22.87 24.36 5.35
CA ASP A 120 22.42 23.46 4.26
C ASP A 120 22.33 21.97 4.68
N ASP A 121 23.16 21.56 5.64
CA ASP A 121 23.16 20.21 6.24
C ASP A 121 21.90 19.87 7.05
N GLY A 122 21.21 20.88 7.59
CA GLY A 122 20.00 20.69 8.40
C GLY A 122 18.75 20.39 7.57
N GLU A 123 18.65 20.96 6.36
CA GLU A 123 17.47 20.79 5.48
C GLU A 123 17.46 19.38 4.85
N MET A 124 18.63 18.91 4.41
CA MET A 124 18.82 17.53 3.93
C MET A 124 18.55 16.47 5.01
N SER A 125 18.88 16.77 6.27
CA SER A 125 18.59 15.90 7.41
C SER A 125 17.08 15.80 7.68
N VAL A 126 16.35 16.92 7.62
CA VAL A 126 14.90 16.96 7.88
C VAL A 126 14.12 16.24 6.79
N GLU A 127 14.47 16.42 5.51
CA GLU A 127 13.79 15.70 4.43
C GLU A 127 14.06 14.19 4.51
N ARG A 128 15.28 13.80 4.88
CA ARG A 128 15.62 12.38 5.07
C ARG A 128 14.82 11.74 6.20
N GLU A 129 14.72 12.42 7.34
CA GLU A 129 13.94 11.94 8.48
C GLU A 129 12.45 11.82 8.13
N ALA A 130 11.88 12.85 7.47
CA ALA A 130 10.50 12.80 6.99
C ALA A 130 10.30 11.68 5.97
N CYS A 131 11.26 11.46 5.07
CA CYS A 131 11.19 10.36 4.11
C CYS A 131 11.18 9.00 4.82
N GLU A 132 12.01 8.81 5.84
CA GLU A 132 12.03 7.57 6.63
C GLU A 132 10.71 7.36 7.38
N ALA A 133 10.14 8.41 7.98
CA ALA A 133 8.84 8.36 8.62
C ALA A 133 7.71 8.02 7.62
N ALA A 134 7.73 8.60 6.42
CA ALA A 134 6.77 8.29 5.37
C ALA A 134 6.92 6.84 4.86
N VAL A 135 8.14 6.30 4.80
CA VAL A 135 8.37 4.88 4.49
C VAL A 135 7.77 3.99 5.58
N ARG A 136 7.96 4.33 6.86
CA ARG A 136 7.37 3.57 7.98
C ARG A 136 5.83 3.60 7.91
N ASP A 137 5.21 4.75 7.71
CA ASP A 137 3.74 4.85 7.50
C ASP A 137 3.28 3.98 6.31
N ALA A 138 4.01 4.00 5.19
CA ALA A 138 3.67 3.19 4.02
C ALA A 138 3.77 1.67 4.33
N LEU A 139 4.77 1.26 5.10
CA LEU A 139 4.96 -0.13 5.50
C LEU A 139 3.87 -0.59 6.48
N THR A 140 3.51 0.23 7.46
CA THR A 140 2.39 -0.05 8.37
C THR A 140 1.12 -0.34 7.58
N ARG A 141 0.79 0.51 6.61
CA ARG A 141 -0.37 0.31 5.73
C ARG A 141 -0.26 -0.91 4.83
N CYS A 142 0.95 -1.26 4.40
CA CYS A 142 1.16 -2.51 3.66
C CYS A 142 0.89 -3.71 4.55
N ILE A 143 1.36 -3.68 5.80
CA ILE A 143 1.16 -4.72 6.80
C ILE A 143 -0.32 -4.89 7.10
N GLU A 144 -1.08 -3.80 7.30
CA GLU A 144 -2.54 -3.84 7.50
C GLU A 144 -3.33 -4.53 6.38
N LEU A 145 -2.72 -4.69 5.19
CA LEU A 145 -3.31 -5.32 4.00
C LEU A 145 -2.75 -6.70 3.66
N LEU A 146 -1.85 -7.24 4.49
CA LEU A 146 -1.42 -8.65 4.42
C LEU A 146 -2.57 -9.57 4.82
#